data_AF-A0A137Q1A3-F1
#
_entry.id   AF-A0A137Q1A3-F1
#
_cell.length_a   1.000
_cell.length_b   1.000
_cell.length_c   1.000
_cell.angle_alpha   90.00
_cell.angle_beta   90.00
_cell.angle_gamma   90.00
#
_symmetry.space_group_name_H-M   'P 1'
#
loop_
_entity.id
_entity.type
_entity.pdbx_description
1 polymer ?
#
loop_
_entity_poly.entity_id
_entity_poly.type
_entity_poly.pdbx_seq_one_letter_code
_entity_poly.pdbx_strand_id
1 'polypeptide(L)'
;GPTEGQCLWEMHGVWGWCKTKNQAVVLRENYFVKDPDGVFLKRILRPWPLKSEQIDWYTDFYYPLLKRWGELVLPASTRNKVLFVEAIPNEFCPSSWSRERHLPNMVYAPHWYDLYSLFNKSFGEFTVNVQGISRGMFPLKAFYWGHKGARDNFSLQIKTLADEAHKVLGETPVFIGECGIPMDINKGEAFVTEDFIWQKRMMDAMITGLDRALLGFTLWNYNPDNTDEEGDEWNGENFSWFSQRRAMPNFLLEYEQTSPHLDGGGRILDAVVRPYPAKVAGVPLKFDYEMMSGQMSFSWKIPESTDEKGDNTLYAHETEIFFPSLLVSGRKLILEAQADIWTYDEKRQTLFVVPKDNSPGMVHGVRVRVWPPVRPVFNLNDFWSDYGIWAWSLLIVVMSVLAAVVIGAASVVFGYA
;
A
#
# COMPACT_ATOMS: atom_id res chain seq x y z
N GLY A 1 21.64 27.00 -21.25
CA GLY A 1 20.94 27.39 -20.00
C GLY A 1 21.87 28.21 -19.11
N PRO A 2 21.43 28.63 -17.92
CA PRO A 2 22.21 29.50 -17.01
C PRO A 2 23.59 28.96 -16.60
N THR A 3 23.82 27.65 -16.74
CA THR A 3 25.09 27.00 -16.40
C THR A 3 26.05 26.86 -17.58
N GLU A 4 25.69 27.35 -18.78
CA GLU A 4 26.50 27.22 -20.00
C GLU A 4 26.94 25.77 -20.32
N GLY A 5 26.16 24.78 -19.89
CA GLY A 5 26.46 23.35 -20.09
C GLY A 5 27.37 22.74 -19.02
N GLN A 6 27.78 23.51 -18.02
CA GLN A 6 28.53 23.00 -16.86
C GLN A 6 27.60 22.34 -15.83
N CYS A 7 28.16 21.39 -15.07
CA CYS A 7 27.46 20.77 -13.96
C CYS A 7 27.30 21.77 -12.81
N LEU A 8 26.05 22.10 -12.46
CA LEU A 8 25.73 23.03 -11.37
C LEU A 8 26.41 22.65 -10.05
N TRP A 9 26.46 21.36 -9.74
CA TRP A 9 27.05 20.85 -8.50
C TRP A 9 28.58 20.91 -8.49
N GLU A 10 29.22 20.77 -9.65
CA GLU A 10 30.67 20.97 -9.78
C GLU A 10 31.02 22.46 -9.65
N MET A 11 30.24 23.36 -10.27
CA MET A 11 30.38 24.81 -10.12
C MET A 11 30.27 25.26 -8.67
N HIS A 12 29.43 24.58 -7.88
CA HIS A 12 29.24 24.85 -6.45
C HIS A 12 30.26 24.10 -5.57
N GLY A 13 31.19 23.35 -6.16
CA GLY A 13 32.21 22.60 -5.45
C GLY A 13 31.66 21.46 -4.59
N VAL A 14 30.50 20.91 -4.93
CA VAL A 14 29.93 19.73 -4.26
C VAL A 14 30.78 18.49 -4.58
N TRP A 15 31.19 18.37 -5.83
CA TRP A 15 32.08 17.33 -6.33
C TRP A 15 33.06 17.92 -7.35
N GLY A 16 34.09 17.17 -7.72
CA GLY A 16 34.98 17.52 -8.83
C GLY A 16 35.73 16.31 -9.39
N TRP A 17 36.36 16.47 -10.56
CA TRP A 17 37.14 15.40 -11.19
C TRP A 17 38.55 15.27 -10.58
N CYS A 18 38.82 14.13 -9.95
CA CYS A 18 40.15 13.82 -9.42
C CYS A 18 41.03 13.23 -10.53
N LYS A 19 41.90 14.05 -11.13
CA LYS A 19 42.80 13.62 -12.23
C LYS A 19 43.71 12.44 -11.86
N THR A 20 44.15 12.34 -10.60
CA THR A 20 45.03 11.25 -10.15
C THR A 20 44.29 9.92 -9.99
N LYS A 21 43.02 9.95 -9.57
CA LYS A 21 42.17 8.76 -9.41
C LYS A 21 41.33 8.45 -10.64
N ASN A 22 41.32 9.34 -11.62
CA ASN A 22 40.49 9.28 -12.82
C ASN A 22 38.99 9.02 -12.52
N GLN A 23 38.47 9.68 -11.49
CA GLN A 23 37.08 9.53 -11.05
C GLN A 23 36.55 10.83 -10.44
N ALA A 24 35.23 10.97 -10.42
CA ALA A 24 34.54 11.99 -9.64
C ALA A 24 34.75 11.75 -8.14
N VAL A 25 35.01 12.82 -7.38
CA VAL A 25 35.12 12.78 -5.93
C VAL A 25 34.20 13.83 -5.30
N VAL A 26 33.52 13.45 -4.22
CA VAL A 26 32.73 14.38 -3.40
C VAL A 26 33.70 15.29 -2.64
N LEU A 27 33.48 16.60 -2.73
CA LEU A 27 34.29 17.63 -2.08
C LEU A 27 33.59 18.21 -0.85
N ARG A 28 32.25 18.20 -0.83
CA ARG A 28 31.41 18.74 0.25
C ARG A 28 30.23 17.82 0.57
N GLU A 29 30.46 16.83 1.42
CA GLU A 29 29.41 15.86 1.84
C GLU A 29 28.22 16.52 2.55
N ASN A 30 28.46 17.64 3.27
CA ASN A 30 27.43 18.34 4.04
C ASN A 30 26.74 19.48 3.28
N TYR A 31 26.96 19.60 1.96
CA TYR A 31 26.48 20.73 1.16
C TYR A 31 24.95 20.96 1.25
N PHE A 32 24.17 19.88 1.33
CA PHE A 32 22.71 19.95 1.41
C PHE A 32 22.16 19.96 2.85
N VAL A 33 23.03 19.85 3.85
CA VAL A 33 22.66 19.77 5.28
C VAL A 33 22.80 21.13 5.97
N LYS A 34 23.66 22.01 5.45
CA LYS A 34 23.95 23.34 6.01
C LYS A 34 23.96 24.38 4.89
N ASP A 35 23.53 25.61 5.17
CA ASP A 35 23.73 26.73 4.23
C ASP A 35 25.24 27.04 4.15
N PRO A 36 25.91 26.76 3.02
CA PRO A 36 27.37 26.90 2.94
C PRO A 36 27.84 28.35 3.08
N ASP A 37 26.99 29.33 2.71
CA ASP A 37 27.38 30.74 2.61
C ASP A 37 26.50 31.66 3.47
N GLY A 38 25.38 31.16 4.04
CA GLY A 38 24.40 31.97 4.78
C GLY A 38 23.68 33.03 3.92
N VAL A 39 23.95 33.04 2.61
CA VAL A 39 23.47 34.02 1.62
C VAL A 39 22.24 33.50 0.88
N PHE A 40 22.17 32.20 0.60
CA PHE A 40 21.07 31.60 -0.15
C PHE A 40 19.75 31.71 0.63
N LEU A 41 19.78 31.34 1.92
CA LEU A 41 18.60 31.41 2.77
C LEU A 41 18.16 32.87 3.05
N LYS A 42 19.10 33.83 3.14
CA LYS A 42 18.79 35.27 3.30
C LYS A 42 18.16 35.93 2.07
N ARG A 43 18.32 35.36 0.87
CA ARG A 43 17.91 35.98 -0.40
C ARG A 43 16.59 35.43 -0.94
N ILE A 44 16.27 34.16 -0.69
CA ILE A 44 15.06 33.52 -1.23
C ILE A 44 13.93 33.38 -0.19
N LEU A 45 14.23 33.19 1.10
CA LEU A 45 13.21 32.91 2.12
C LEU A 45 12.69 34.14 2.90
N ARG A 46 12.85 35.37 2.40
CA ARG A 46 12.35 36.59 3.07
C ARG A 46 10.80 36.60 3.09
N PRO A 47 10.15 35.98 4.09
CA PRO A 47 10.06 36.52 5.45
C PRO A 47 10.19 35.49 6.61
N TRP A 48 10.71 34.28 6.39
CA TRP A 48 10.78 33.23 7.42
C TRP A 48 12.10 33.29 8.22
N PRO A 49 12.07 33.50 9.54
CA PRO A 49 13.27 33.37 10.38
C PRO A 49 13.65 31.89 10.51
N LEU A 50 14.87 31.54 10.09
CA LEU A 50 15.42 30.22 10.36
C LEU A 50 15.80 30.12 11.83
N LYS A 51 15.41 29.01 12.47
CA LYS A 51 15.76 28.72 13.87
C LYS A 51 17.17 28.14 14.03
N SER A 52 17.81 27.67 12.96
CA SER A 52 19.14 27.04 13.01
C SER A 52 19.93 27.19 11.69
N GLU A 53 21.24 26.92 11.74
CA GLU A 53 22.14 26.82 10.56
C GLU A 53 21.94 25.53 9.74
N GLN A 54 21.05 24.63 10.20
CA GLN A 54 20.77 23.35 9.58
C GLN A 54 19.56 23.48 8.65
N ILE A 55 19.70 22.94 7.45
CA ILE A 55 18.62 22.89 6.45
C ILE A 55 17.64 21.76 6.81
N ASP A 56 16.36 22.07 6.84
CA ASP A 56 15.27 21.09 6.82
C ASP A 56 14.60 21.13 5.44
N TRP A 57 14.84 20.11 4.61
CA TRP A 57 14.38 20.09 3.21
C TRP A 57 12.86 20.33 3.07
N TYR A 58 12.09 19.70 3.94
CA TYR A 58 10.63 19.76 3.95
C TYR A 58 10.12 21.17 4.26
N THR A 59 10.77 21.86 5.19
CA THR A 59 10.39 23.20 5.65
C THR A 59 10.93 24.31 4.76
N ASP A 60 12.19 24.19 4.36
CA ASP A 60 12.95 25.28 3.74
C ASP A 60 12.82 25.29 2.22
N PHE A 61 12.52 24.15 1.60
CA PHE A 61 12.45 24.01 0.14
C PHE A 61 11.10 23.51 -0.35
N TYR A 62 10.66 22.35 0.15
CA TYR A 62 9.49 21.69 -0.40
C TYR A 62 8.19 22.39 -0.02
N TYR A 63 7.99 22.75 1.25
CA TYR A 63 6.79 23.46 1.69
C TYR A 63 6.58 24.82 0.98
N PRO A 64 7.59 25.70 0.83
CA PRO A 64 7.44 26.94 0.05
C PRO A 64 7.02 26.70 -1.40
N LEU A 65 7.54 25.65 -2.05
CA LEU A 65 7.11 25.24 -3.39
C LEU A 65 5.65 24.83 -3.39
N LEU A 66 5.24 23.94 -2.49
CA LEU A 66 3.86 23.47 -2.40
C LEU A 66 2.86 24.60 -2.10
N LYS A 67 3.21 25.48 -1.16
CA LYS A 67 2.40 26.65 -0.80
C LYS A 67 2.20 27.55 -2.01
N ARG A 68 3.27 27.90 -2.72
CA ARG A 68 3.20 28.74 -3.92
C ARG A 68 2.42 28.06 -5.05
N TRP A 69 2.62 26.75 -5.23
CA TRP A 69 1.86 25.96 -6.21
C TRP A 69 0.37 25.98 -5.89
N GLY A 70 -0.02 25.70 -4.65
CA GLY A 70 -1.41 25.74 -4.19
C GLY A 70 -2.05 27.11 -4.37
N GLU A 71 -1.36 28.19 -3.98
CA GLU A 71 -1.83 29.58 -4.14
C GLU A 71 -2.06 29.98 -5.61
N LEU A 72 -1.33 29.38 -6.55
CA LEU A 72 -1.47 29.66 -7.98
C LEU A 72 -2.52 28.77 -8.66
N VAL A 73 -2.51 27.46 -8.35
CA VAL A 73 -3.31 26.46 -9.08
C VAL A 73 -4.73 26.35 -8.55
N LEU A 74 -4.94 26.41 -7.22
CA LEU A 74 -6.27 26.24 -6.64
C LEU A 74 -7.24 27.35 -7.08
N PRO A 75 -6.89 28.65 -7.05
CA PRO A 75 -7.80 29.71 -7.51
C PRO A 75 -8.02 29.70 -9.03
N ALA A 76 -7.07 29.17 -9.81
CA ALA A 76 -7.21 29.04 -11.26
C ALA A 76 -8.11 27.87 -11.68
N SER A 77 -8.41 26.94 -10.76
CA SER A 77 -9.26 25.80 -11.02
C SER A 77 -10.75 26.16 -10.87
N THR A 78 -11.58 25.70 -11.80
CA THR A 78 -13.04 25.89 -11.79
C THR A 78 -13.79 25.00 -10.79
N ARG A 79 -13.11 24.02 -10.19
CA ARG A 79 -13.65 23.10 -9.18
C ARG A 79 -12.77 23.08 -7.94
N ASN A 80 -13.35 22.74 -6.79
CA ASN A 80 -12.61 22.41 -5.57
C ASN A 80 -11.72 21.19 -5.85
N LYS A 81 -10.46 21.44 -6.22
CA LYS A 81 -9.44 20.40 -6.41
C LYS A 81 -8.79 20.11 -5.08
N VAL A 82 -8.36 18.86 -4.92
CA VAL A 82 -7.51 18.42 -3.82
C VAL A 82 -6.05 18.50 -4.25
N LEU A 83 -5.17 18.77 -3.28
CA LEU A 83 -3.74 18.80 -3.46
C LEU A 83 -3.14 17.56 -2.83
N PHE A 84 -2.72 16.59 -3.65
CA PHE A 84 -1.94 15.45 -3.17
C PHE A 84 -0.51 15.92 -2.87
N VAL A 85 -0.03 15.57 -1.68
CA VAL A 85 1.28 16.00 -1.18
C VAL A 85 2.06 14.79 -0.70
N GLU A 86 3.23 14.56 -1.29
CA GLU A 86 4.02 13.35 -1.12
C GLU A 86 5.26 13.62 -0.25
N ALA A 87 5.62 12.67 0.60
CA ALA A 87 6.93 12.64 1.26
C ALA A 87 7.82 11.59 0.60
N ILE A 88 9.05 11.44 1.09
CA ILE A 88 9.94 10.36 0.62
C ILE A 88 9.21 9.00 0.75
N PRO A 89 9.28 8.12 -0.26
CA PRO A 89 8.65 6.81 -0.22
C PRO A 89 9.01 6.00 1.03
N ASN A 90 8.03 5.25 1.57
CA ASN A 90 8.19 4.41 2.77
C ASN A 90 8.63 5.15 4.06
N GLU A 91 8.76 6.48 4.06
CA GLU A 91 9.07 7.28 5.24
C GLU A 91 7.80 7.78 5.92
N PHE A 92 7.89 8.03 7.24
CA PHE A 92 6.80 8.63 7.99
C PHE A 92 6.60 10.09 7.59
N CYS A 93 5.38 10.58 7.79
CA CYS A 93 5.07 11.99 7.56
C CYS A 93 6.08 12.89 8.31
N PRO A 94 6.73 13.85 7.62
CA PRO A 94 7.71 14.72 8.25
C PRO A 94 7.08 15.50 9.40
N SER A 95 7.66 15.42 10.60
CA SER A 95 7.15 16.14 11.77
C SER A 95 7.16 17.66 11.61
N SER A 96 7.93 18.17 10.65
CA SER A 96 8.00 19.59 10.30
C SER A 96 6.76 20.10 9.54
N TRP A 97 5.93 19.22 8.97
CA TRP A 97 4.64 19.57 8.34
C TRP A 97 3.53 19.79 9.37
N SER A 98 3.86 20.46 10.47
CA SER A 98 2.94 20.77 11.55
C SER A 98 1.63 21.40 11.06
N ARG A 99 0.61 21.45 11.91
CA ARG A 99 -0.69 22.06 11.57
C ARG A 99 -0.60 23.48 10.99
N GLU A 100 0.44 24.25 11.32
CA GLU A 100 0.70 25.60 10.77
C GLU A 100 1.11 25.59 9.29
N ARG A 101 1.62 24.45 8.82
CA ARG A 101 2.05 24.19 7.44
C ARG A 101 1.10 23.25 6.70
N HIS A 102 -0.12 23.13 7.20
CA HIS A 102 -1.18 22.41 6.52
C HIS A 102 -1.69 23.23 5.33
N LEU A 103 -1.74 22.62 4.15
CA LEU A 103 -2.17 23.29 2.93
C LEU A 103 -3.69 23.13 2.74
N PRO A 104 -4.41 24.14 2.22
CA PRO A 104 -5.82 24.02 1.91
C PRO A 104 -6.09 22.84 0.94
N ASN A 105 -7.14 22.06 1.22
CA ASN A 105 -7.55 20.88 0.44
C ASN A 105 -6.43 19.82 0.27
N MET A 106 -5.51 19.73 1.23
CA MET A 106 -4.43 18.74 1.21
C MET A 106 -4.95 17.31 1.45
N VAL A 107 -4.40 16.38 0.67
CA VAL A 107 -4.44 14.93 0.90
C VAL A 107 -3.01 14.46 1.03
N TYR A 108 -2.68 13.76 2.11
CA TYR A 108 -1.35 13.18 2.27
C TYR A 108 -1.21 11.95 1.39
N ALA A 109 -0.17 11.91 0.56
CA ALA A 109 -0.04 11.00 -0.56
C ALA A 109 1.21 10.11 -0.49
N PRO A 110 1.48 9.36 0.60
CA PRO A 110 2.74 8.63 0.70
C PRO A 110 2.79 7.42 -0.24
N HIS A 111 3.99 6.93 -0.53
CA HIS A 111 4.18 5.69 -1.27
C HIS A 111 4.50 4.54 -0.31
N TRP A 112 4.06 3.33 -0.64
CA TRP A 112 4.38 2.13 0.12
C TRP A 112 4.83 0.99 -0.80
N TYR A 113 6.01 0.46 -0.52
CA TYR A 113 6.55 -0.76 -1.09
C TYR A 113 7.07 -1.70 0.00
N ASP A 114 7.03 -3.01 -0.23
CA ASP A 114 7.81 -3.94 0.60
C ASP A 114 9.30 -3.82 0.23
N LEU A 115 10.06 -3.10 1.07
CA LEU A 115 11.45 -2.77 0.79
C LEU A 115 12.33 -4.02 0.61
N TYR A 116 12.05 -5.11 1.32
CA TYR A 116 12.82 -6.35 1.16
C TYR A 116 12.68 -6.91 -0.25
N SER A 117 11.44 -7.08 -0.71
CA SER A 117 11.15 -7.62 -2.05
C SER A 117 11.53 -6.66 -3.16
N LEU A 118 11.36 -5.35 -2.95
CA LEU A 118 11.73 -4.31 -3.91
C LEU A 118 13.23 -4.35 -4.23
N PHE A 119 14.08 -4.36 -3.20
CA PHE A 119 15.53 -4.34 -3.38
C PHE A 119 16.11 -5.69 -3.82
N ASN A 120 15.58 -6.80 -3.30
CA ASN A 120 16.12 -8.13 -3.64
C ASN A 120 15.47 -8.77 -4.88
N LYS A 121 14.38 -8.17 -5.40
CA LYS A 121 13.54 -8.76 -6.45
C LYS A 121 13.16 -10.22 -6.13
N SER A 122 12.68 -10.44 -4.91
CA SER A 122 12.35 -11.76 -4.41
C SER A 122 11.17 -11.73 -3.44
N PHE A 123 10.29 -12.73 -3.51
CA PHE A 123 9.20 -12.91 -2.55
C PHE A 123 8.99 -14.41 -2.30
N GLY A 124 8.66 -14.76 -1.05
CA GLY A 124 8.51 -16.15 -0.61
C GLY A 124 7.68 -16.27 0.66
N GLU A 125 7.83 -17.38 1.38
CA GLU A 125 7.09 -17.66 2.62
C GLU A 125 7.54 -16.82 3.82
N PHE A 126 8.65 -16.11 3.72
CA PHE A 126 9.19 -15.31 4.81
C PHE A 126 9.25 -13.85 4.40
N THR A 127 8.61 -12.98 5.19
CA THR A 127 8.63 -11.54 4.98
C THR A 127 9.16 -10.82 6.21
N VAL A 128 9.74 -9.63 5.97
CA VAL A 128 10.44 -8.86 6.99
C VAL A 128 9.89 -7.45 7.05
N ASN A 129 9.61 -6.96 8.25
CA ASN A 129 9.29 -5.55 8.47
C ASN A 129 10.57 -4.71 8.48
N VAL A 130 11.09 -4.40 7.28
CA VAL A 130 12.34 -3.62 7.11
C VAL A 130 12.22 -2.25 7.75
N GLN A 131 11.06 -1.59 7.59
CA GLN A 131 10.81 -0.27 8.18
C GLN A 131 10.92 -0.33 9.72
N GLY A 132 10.34 -1.35 10.34
CA GLY A 132 10.44 -1.61 11.77
C GLY A 132 11.88 -1.85 12.23
N ILE A 133 12.60 -2.76 11.56
CA ILE A 133 14.01 -3.07 11.90
C ILE A 133 14.88 -1.82 11.82
N SER A 134 14.75 -1.03 10.74
CA SER A 134 15.52 0.21 10.56
C SER A 134 15.29 1.24 11.68
N ARG A 135 14.17 1.11 12.41
CA ARG A 135 13.75 1.98 13.52
C ARG A 135 13.89 1.31 14.89
N GLY A 136 14.68 0.24 14.99
CA GLY A 136 15.02 -0.41 16.26
C GLY A 136 14.02 -1.47 16.74
N MET A 137 13.12 -1.96 15.88
CA MET A 137 12.25 -3.10 16.22
C MET A 137 13.10 -4.34 16.52
N PHE A 138 12.78 -5.03 17.62
CA PHE A 138 13.42 -6.30 17.96
C PHE A 138 13.20 -7.33 16.83
N PRO A 139 14.24 -7.99 16.28
CA PRO A 139 14.14 -8.80 15.07
C PRO A 139 13.04 -9.87 15.08
N LEU A 140 12.82 -10.57 16.20
CA LEU A 140 11.77 -11.61 16.27
C LEU A 140 10.34 -11.05 16.17
N LYS A 141 10.14 -9.73 16.35
CA LYS A 141 8.87 -9.04 16.11
C LYS A 141 8.73 -8.53 14.67
N ALA A 142 9.81 -8.55 13.90
CA ALA A 142 9.85 -8.09 12.52
C ALA A 142 9.80 -9.22 11.48
N PHE A 143 9.79 -10.48 11.93
CA PHE A 143 9.85 -11.67 11.08
C PHE A 143 8.48 -12.33 11.01
N TYR A 144 8.02 -12.58 9.78
CA TYR A 144 6.69 -13.10 9.51
C TYR A 144 6.76 -14.31 8.59
N TRP A 145 6.00 -15.36 8.92
CA TRP A 145 5.97 -16.62 8.18
C TRP A 145 4.60 -16.87 7.53
N GLY A 146 4.63 -17.40 6.32
CA GLY A 146 3.48 -17.80 5.53
C GLY A 146 2.70 -16.60 4.97
N HIS A 147 1.70 -16.90 4.16
CA HIS A 147 0.84 -15.87 3.55
C HIS A 147 0.10 -15.03 4.58
N LYS A 148 -0.35 -15.66 5.68
CA LYS A 148 -0.98 -14.91 6.78
C LYS A 148 0.00 -13.93 7.41
N GLY A 149 1.25 -14.36 7.63
CA GLY A 149 2.33 -13.50 8.11
C GLY A 149 2.60 -12.32 7.17
N ALA A 150 2.65 -12.56 5.86
CA ALA A 150 2.83 -11.49 4.87
C ALA A 150 1.68 -10.46 4.91
N ARG A 151 0.42 -10.92 4.92
CA ARG A 151 -0.77 -10.05 5.08
C ARG A 151 -0.67 -9.21 6.36
N ASP A 152 -0.30 -9.82 7.48
CA ASP A 152 -0.22 -9.13 8.77
C ASP A 152 0.96 -8.14 8.85
N ASN A 153 2.11 -8.51 8.27
CA ASN A 153 3.27 -7.64 8.14
C ASN A 153 2.93 -6.36 7.35
N PHE A 154 2.38 -6.52 6.15
CA PHE A 154 2.08 -5.40 5.26
C PHE A 154 0.96 -4.54 5.86
N SER A 155 -0.09 -5.16 6.42
CA SER A 155 -1.15 -4.44 7.14
C SER A 155 -0.59 -3.56 8.26
N LEU A 156 0.37 -4.08 9.04
CA LEU A 156 0.98 -3.32 10.13
C LEU A 156 1.77 -2.12 9.62
N GLN A 157 2.61 -2.32 8.60
CA GLN A 157 3.43 -1.25 8.02
C GLN A 157 2.56 -0.15 7.40
N ILE A 158 1.58 -0.52 6.58
CA ILE A 158 0.66 0.41 5.89
C ILE A 158 -0.17 1.20 6.89
N LYS A 159 -0.74 0.52 7.90
CA LYS A 159 -1.49 1.19 8.96
C LYS A 159 -0.61 2.16 9.74
N THR A 160 0.60 1.76 10.09
CA THR A 160 1.55 2.61 10.82
C THR A 160 1.84 3.89 10.03
N LEU A 161 2.03 3.79 8.71
CA LEU A 161 2.27 4.94 7.84
C LEU A 161 1.13 5.98 7.92
N ALA A 162 -0.13 5.52 7.86
CA ALA A 162 -1.30 6.39 7.99
C ALA A 162 -1.46 6.94 9.42
N ASP A 163 -1.24 6.11 10.44
CA ASP A 163 -1.33 6.52 11.85
C ASP A 163 -0.27 7.61 12.17
N GLU A 164 0.97 7.46 11.68
CA GLU A 164 2.02 8.47 11.83
C GLU A 164 1.69 9.77 11.09
N ALA A 165 1.04 9.69 9.92
CA ALA A 165 0.55 10.87 9.23
C ALA A 165 -0.51 11.63 10.04
N HIS A 166 -1.50 10.92 10.60
CA HIS A 166 -2.53 11.54 11.42
C HIS A 166 -1.98 12.17 12.72
N LYS A 167 -0.91 11.62 13.30
CA LYS A 167 -0.23 12.24 14.45
C LYS A 167 0.33 13.61 14.13
N VAL A 168 0.78 13.82 12.89
CA VAL A 168 1.39 15.09 12.44
C VAL A 168 0.35 16.05 11.87
N LEU A 169 -0.53 15.55 11.00
CA LEU A 169 -1.45 16.35 10.17
C LEU A 169 -2.87 16.42 10.72
N GLY A 170 -3.20 15.69 11.80
CA GLY A 170 -4.57 15.56 12.30
C GLY A 170 -5.47 14.77 11.35
N GLU A 171 -6.76 15.09 11.31
CA GLU A 171 -7.77 14.45 10.44
C GLU A 171 -7.63 14.89 8.97
N THR A 172 -6.46 14.61 8.38
CA THR A 172 -6.19 14.82 6.95
C THR A 172 -6.34 13.51 6.20
N PRO A 173 -7.05 13.46 5.05
CA PRO A 173 -7.15 12.23 4.27
C PRO A 173 -5.77 11.72 3.86
N VAL A 174 -5.56 10.40 3.99
CA VAL A 174 -4.37 9.69 3.53
C VAL A 174 -4.77 8.81 2.35
N PHE A 175 -4.02 8.93 1.25
CA PHE A 175 -4.22 8.15 0.04
C PHE A 175 -2.85 7.63 -0.40
N ILE A 176 -2.68 6.33 -0.60
CA ILE A 176 -1.37 5.81 -1.02
C ILE A 176 -1.13 6.17 -2.48
N GLY A 177 -0.28 7.18 -2.73
CA GLY A 177 -0.03 7.75 -4.05
C GLY A 177 0.67 6.79 -5.01
N GLU A 178 1.35 5.79 -4.46
CA GLU A 178 1.99 4.74 -5.25
C GLU A 178 2.22 3.50 -4.39
N CYS A 179 1.86 2.34 -4.92
CA CYS A 179 2.22 1.03 -4.38
C CYS A 179 2.25 0.01 -5.51
N GLY A 180 2.96 -1.09 -5.34
CA GLY A 180 3.08 -2.07 -6.41
C GLY A 180 4.01 -3.21 -6.06
N ILE A 181 4.13 -4.15 -6.98
CA ILE A 181 5.06 -5.27 -6.87
C ILE A 181 5.88 -5.39 -8.16
N PRO A 182 7.16 -5.79 -8.07
CA PRO A 182 7.89 -6.19 -9.26
C PRO A 182 7.31 -7.51 -9.78
N MET A 183 6.98 -7.57 -11.06
CA MET A 183 6.53 -8.80 -11.71
C MET A 183 7.70 -9.74 -12.04
N ASP A 184 8.91 -9.19 -12.15
CA ASP A 184 10.19 -9.87 -12.39
C ASP A 184 10.84 -10.47 -11.13
N ILE A 185 10.11 -10.56 -10.02
CA ILE A 185 10.59 -11.22 -8.80
C ILE A 185 10.97 -12.69 -9.07
N ASN A 186 11.84 -13.22 -8.19
CA ASN A 186 12.31 -14.61 -8.25
C ASN A 186 12.95 -14.95 -9.60
N LYS A 187 13.77 -14.01 -10.12
CA LYS A 187 14.50 -14.13 -11.38
C LYS A 187 13.59 -14.27 -12.61
N GLY A 188 12.37 -13.74 -12.54
CA GLY A 188 11.41 -13.79 -13.65
C GLY A 188 10.90 -15.20 -13.98
N GLU A 189 10.98 -16.16 -13.05
CA GLU A 189 10.55 -17.55 -13.28
C GLU A 189 9.13 -17.64 -13.85
N ALA A 190 8.22 -16.81 -13.34
CA ALA A 190 6.82 -16.73 -13.77
C ALA A 190 6.64 -16.39 -15.26
N PHE A 191 7.60 -15.68 -15.88
CA PHE A 191 7.54 -15.33 -17.30
C PHE A 191 7.79 -16.54 -18.21
N VAL A 192 8.45 -17.58 -17.69
CA VAL A 192 8.69 -18.83 -18.41
C VAL A 192 7.62 -19.85 -18.09
N THR A 193 7.25 -19.98 -16.81
CA THR A 193 6.30 -21.00 -16.34
C THR A 193 4.84 -20.62 -16.54
N GLU A 194 4.55 -19.33 -16.78
CA GLU A 194 3.22 -18.72 -16.69
C GLU A 194 2.55 -18.88 -15.31
N ASP A 195 3.31 -19.29 -14.29
CA ASP A 195 2.85 -19.41 -12.92
C ASP A 195 3.27 -18.20 -12.07
N PHE A 196 2.36 -17.24 -11.96
CA PHE A 196 2.53 -16.00 -11.22
C PHE A 196 2.15 -16.11 -9.74
N ILE A 197 2.27 -17.30 -9.14
CA ILE A 197 1.80 -17.55 -7.76
C ILE A 197 2.40 -16.60 -6.72
N TRP A 198 3.69 -16.28 -6.83
CA TRP A 198 4.37 -15.40 -5.88
C TRP A 198 3.95 -13.94 -6.05
N GLN A 199 3.74 -13.51 -7.29
CA GLN A 199 3.23 -12.19 -7.62
C GLN A 199 1.79 -12.03 -7.11
N LYS A 200 0.94 -13.04 -7.31
CA LYS A 200 -0.43 -13.06 -6.76
C LYS A 200 -0.43 -12.96 -5.24
N ARG A 201 0.43 -13.73 -4.56
CA ARG A 201 0.56 -13.69 -3.09
C ARG A 201 1.06 -12.33 -2.61
N MET A 202 2.08 -11.76 -3.23
CA MET A 202 2.61 -10.45 -2.83
C MET A 202 1.59 -9.33 -3.04
N MET A 203 0.92 -9.30 -4.21
CA MET A 203 -0.12 -8.33 -4.54
C MET A 203 -1.30 -8.44 -3.57
N ASP A 204 -1.76 -9.66 -3.28
CA ASP A 204 -2.84 -9.88 -2.33
C ASP A 204 -2.49 -9.43 -0.92
N ALA A 205 -1.28 -9.73 -0.43
CA ALA A 205 -0.84 -9.28 0.89
C ALA A 205 -0.84 -7.75 0.99
N MET A 206 -0.41 -7.06 -0.07
CA MET A 206 -0.37 -5.60 -0.13
C MET A 206 -1.77 -5.00 -0.15
N ILE A 207 -2.63 -5.42 -1.10
CA ILE A 207 -3.98 -4.85 -1.20
C ILE A 207 -4.82 -5.22 0.02
N THR A 208 -4.64 -6.42 0.60
CA THR A 208 -5.29 -6.76 1.88
C THR A 208 -4.85 -5.82 3.02
N GLY A 209 -3.59 -5.38 3.03
CA GLY A 209 -3.12 -4.39 3.98
C GLY A 209 -3.77 -3.02 3.80
N LEU A 210 -3.93 -2.58 2.54
CA LEU A 210 -4.63 -1.34 2.17
C LEU A 210 -6.11 -1.39 2.54
N ASP A 211 -6.78 -2.51 2.22
CA ASP A 211 -8.17 -2.82 2.54
C ASP A 211 -8.43 -2.72 4.06
N ARG A 212 -7.57 -3.37 4.86
CA ARG A 212 -7.67 -3.36 6.34
C ARG A 212 -7.41 -1.98 6.95
N ALA A 213 -6.62 -1.14 6.27
CA ALA A 213 -6.36 0.23 6.67
C ALA A 213 -7.41 1.23 6.16
N LEU A 214 -8.36 0.79 5.32
CA LEU A 214 -9.37 1.64 4.67
C LEU A 214 -8.75 2.79 3.86
N LEU A 215 -7.60 2.53 3.23
CA LEU A 215 -6.87 3.52 2.43
C LEU A 215 -7.16 3.36 0.94
N GLY A 216 -7.47 4.47 0.27
CA GLY A 216 -7.40 4.52 -1.18
C GLY A 216 -5.96 4.45 -1.67
N PHE A 217 -5.74 3.96 -2.88
CA PHE A 217 -4.40 3.80 -3.44
C PHE A 217 -4.37 3.88 -4.97
N THR A 218 -3.19 4.14 -5.51
CA THR A 218 -2.86 4.02 -6.94
C THR A 218 -1.80 2.95 -7.15
N LEU A 219 -2.15 1.93 -7.94
CA LEU A 219 -1.28 0.79 -8.22
C LEU A 219 -0.29 1.14 -9.35
N TRP A 220 1.00 1.04 -9.06
CA TRP A 220 2.11 1.12 -10.00
C TRP A 220 2.37 -0.27 -10.62
N ASN A 221 2.12 -0.48 -11.92
CA ASN A 221 1.49 0.48 -12.83
C ASN A 221 0.63 -0.20 -13.91
N TYR A 222 -0.02 0.63 -14.73
CA TYR A 222 -0.54 0.21 -16.02
C TYR A 222 0.33 0.86 -17.10
N ASN A 223 1.13 0.05 -17.79
CA ASN A 223 1.87 0.47 -18.97
C ASN A 223 1.40 -0.41 -20.13
N PRO A 224 0.71 0.18 -21.13
CA PRO A 224 0.21 -0.58 -22.27
C PRO A 224 1.34 -1.11 -23.14
N ASP A 225 2.53 -0.54 -23.13
CA ASP A 225 3.65 -1.01 -23.97
C ASP A 225 4.52 -2.06 -23.25
N ASN A 226 4.19 -2.40 -22.00
CA ASN A 226 5.02 -3.30 -21.20
C ASN A 226 5.10 -4.71 -21.81
N THR A 227 6.30 -5.29 -21.84
CA THR A 227 6.55 -6.72 -22.17
C THR A 227 7.11 -7.49 -20.97
N ASP A 228 7.14 -8.82 -21.05
CA ASP A 228 7.75 -9.63 -19.97
C ASP A 228 9.27 -9.47 -19.96
N GLU A 229 9.85 -9.29 -21.14
CA GLU A 229 11.28 -9.27 -21.40
C GLU A 229 11.91 -7.90 -21.11
N GLU A 230 11.27 -6.82 -21.55
CA GLU A 230 11.86 -5.46 -21.54
C GLU A 230 11.24 -4.56 -20.44
N GLY A 231 10.16 -5.02 -19.79
CA GLY A 231 9.47 -4.25 -18.77
C GLY A 231 8.79 -3.03 -19.40
N ASP A 232 9.00 -1.86 -18.81
CA ASP A 232 8.29 -0.62 -19.13
C ASP A 232 8.88 0.21 -20.28
N GLU A 233 9.92 -0.29 -20.95
CA GLU A 233 10.70 0.41 -21.99
C GLU A 233 11.27 1.79 -21.56
N TRP A 234 11.26 2.10 -20.27
CA TRP A 234 11.68 3.40 -19.76
C TRP A 234 12.97 3.31 -18.93
N ASN A 235 12.92 2.61 -17.80
CA ASN A 235 14.08 2.40 -16.93
C ASN A 235 14.36 0.91 -16.68
N GLY A 236 13.60 0.03 -17.34
CA GLY A 236 13.70 -1.42 -17.21
C GLY A 236 12.91 -1.97 -16.02
N GLU A 237 12.02 -1.17 -15.43
CA GLU A 237 11.08 -1.66 -14.41
C GLU A 237 10.03 -2.58 -15.03
N ASN A 238 9.70 -3.65 -14.33
CA ASN A 238 8.61 -4.54 -14.71
C ASN A 238 7.57 -4.57 -13.59
N PHE A 239 6.85 -3.47 -13.40
CA PHE A 239 5.81 -3.31 -12.37
C PHE A 239 4.39 -3.44 -12.93
N SER A 240 4.23 -3.44 -14.24
CA SER A 240 2.90 -3.35 -14.79
C SER A 240 2.06 -4.58 -14.44
N TRP A 241 0.79 -4.44 -14.10
CA TRP A 241 -0.08 -5.61 -14.07
C TRP A 241 -0.50 -6.03 -15.49
N PHE A 242 -0.08 -5.31 -16.53
CA PHE A 242 -0.35 -5.62 -17.94
C PHE A 242 0.93 -6.09 -18.66
N SER A 243 0.80 -6.96 -19.66
CA SER A 243 1.87 -7.34 -20.59
C SER A 243 1.31 -7.60 -21.99
N GLN A 244 1.91 -6.97 -23.00
CA GLN A 244 1.54 -7.11 -24.42
C GLN A 244 1.55 -8.57 -24.90
N ARG A 245 2.42 -9.41 -24.32
CA ARG A 245 2.51 -10.84 -24.65
C ARG A 245 1.17 -11.58 -24.50
N ARG A 246 0.32 -11.12 -23.57
CA ARG A 246 -0.99 -11.72 -23.28
C ARG A 246 -2.17 -10.92 -23.84
N ALA A 247 -1.90 -9.81 -24.53
CA ALA A 247 -2.93 -8.93 -25.08
C ALA A 247 -3.57 -9.52 -26.34
N MET A 248 -4.86 -9.25 -26.53
CA MET A 248 -5.55 -9.58 -27.77
C MET A 248 -5.26 -8.51 -28.84
N PRO A 249 -5.17 -8.89 -30.13
CA PRO A 249 -5.12 -7.92 -31.21
C PRO A 249 -6.36 -7.01 -31.21
N ASN A 250 -6.17 -5.71 -31.46
CA ASN A 250 -7.25 -4.71 -31.41
C ASN A 250 -8.50 -5.06 -32.24
N PHE A 251 -8.35 -5.76 -33.36
CA PHE A 251 -9.47 -6.14 -34.23
C PHE A 251 -10.35 -7.28 -33.68
N LEU A 252 -9.91 -7.97 -32.62
CA LEU A 252 -10.67 -9.00 -31.92
C LEU A 252 -11.27 -8.50 -30.60
N LEU A 253 -11.01 -7.24 -30.22
CA LEU A 253 -11.51 -6.69 -28.97
C LEU A 253 -12.99 -6.37 -29.06
N GLU A 254 -13.71 -6.86 -28.06
CA GLU A 254 -15.05 -6.38 -27.72
C GLU A 254 -14.92 -5.28 -26.67
N TYR A 255 -15.74 -4.24 -26.79
CA TYR A 255 -15.68 -3.05 -25.92
C TYR A 255 -16.80 -3.00 -24.88
N GLU A 256 -17.64 -4.03 -24.78
CA GLU A 256 -18.59 -4.12 -23.66
C GLU A 256 -17.82 -4.27 -22.34
N GLN A 257 -18.20 -3.48 -21.33
CA GLN A 257 -17.58 -3.47 -20.00
C GLN A 257 -17.53 -4.85 -19.31
N THR A 258 -18.44 -5.75 -19.68
CA THR A 258 -18.53 -7.11 -19.13
C THR A 258 -17.78 -8.15 -19.97
N SER A 259 -17.21 -7.77 -21.11
CA SER A 259 -16.50 -8.71 -21.99
C SER A 259 -15.18 -9.13 -21.35
N PRO A 260 -14.90 -10.45 -21.26
CA PRO A 260 -13.62 -10.94 -20.77
C PRO A 260 -12.45 -10.61 -21.72
N HIS A 261 -12.72 -10.13 -22.93
CA HIS A 261 -11.68 -9.69 -23.86
C HIS A 261 -10.91 -8.47 -23.35
N LEU A 262 -11.55 -7.63 -22.52
CA LEU A 262 -10.91 -6.47 -21.89
C LEU A 262 -9.86 -6.85 -20.84
N ASP A 263 -9.94 -8.08 -20.32
CA ASP A 263 -8.95 -8.64 -19.39
C ASP A 263 -7.69 -9.16 -20.11
N GLY A 264 -7.69 -9.16 -21.45
CA GLY A 264 -6.55 -9.54 -22.28
C GLY A 264 -5.32 -8.70 -21.94
N GLY A 265 -4.17 -9.37 -21.78
CA GLY A 265 -2.90 -8.74 -21.37
C GLY A 265 -2.75 -8.59 -19.86
N GLY A 266 -3.82 -8.76 -19.08
CA GLY A 266 -3.77 -8.74 -17.63
C GLY A 266 -2.92 -9.88 -17.04
N ARG A 267 -2.09 -9.54 -16.07
CA ARG A 267 -1.38 -10.42 -15.16
C ARG A 267 -2.09 -10.36 -13.82
N ILE A 268 -2.20 -11.51 -13.16
CA ILE A 268 -2.64 -11.61 -11.75
C ILE A 268 -3.94 -10.87 -11.42
N LEU A 269 -4.88 -10.78 -12.37
CA LEU A 269 -6.14 -10.03 -12.21
C LEU A 269 -6.99 -10.54 -11.05
N ASP A 270 -6.83 -11.81 -10.65
CA ASP A 270 -7.44 -12.37 -9.45
C ASP A 270 -7.05 -11.64 -8.15
N ALA A 271 -5.82 -11.10 -8.09
CA ALA A 271 -5.33 -10.30 -6.98
C ALA A 271 -5.63 -8.80 -7.16
N VAL A 272 -5.63 -8.28 -8.39
CA VAL A 272 -5.78 -6.85 -8.70
C VAL A 272 -7.25 -6.40 -8.77
N VAL A 273 -8.10 -7.18 -9.44
CA VAL A 273 -9.52 -6.84 -9.69
C VAL A 273 -10.37 -7.36 -8.54
N ARG A 274 -10.58 -6.51 -7.53
CA ARG A 274 -11.28 -6.85 -6.28
C ARG A 274 -12.56 -6.03 -6.13
N PRO A 275 -13.59 -6.54 -5.42
CA PRO A 275 -14.69 -5.70 -4.98
C PRO A 275 -14.18 -4.57 -4.08
N TYR A 276 -14.84 -3.41 -4.10
CA TYR A 276 -14.57 -2.34 -3.12
C TYR A 276 -15.77 -1.39 -2.99
N PRO A 277 -15.97 -0.77 -1.80
CA PRO A 277 -17.00 0.24 -1.60
C PRO A 277 -16.60 1.55 -2.28
N ALA A 278 -17.05 1.76 -3.52
CA ALA A 278 -16.67 2.91 -4.34
C ALA A 278 -17.28 4.23 -3.83
N LYS A 279 -18.48 4.16 -3.26
CA LYS A 279 -19.18 5.30 -2.65
C LYS A 279 -20.00 4.82 -1.48
N VAL A 280 -19.83 5.45 -0.32
CA VAL A 280 -20.44 5.01 0.93
C VAL A 280 -21.35 6.10 1.46
N ALA A 281 -22.61 5.75 1.74
CA ALA A 281 -23.56 6.61 2.45
C ALA A 281 -23.27 6.58 3.97
N GLY A 282 -22.07 7.02 4.37
CA GLY A 282 -21.60 7.04 5.75
C GLY A 282 -20.09 6.91 5.88
N VAL A 283 -19.62 6.66 7.11
CA VAL A 283 -18.20 6.52 7.45
C VAL A 283 -17.81 5.04 7.44
N PRO A 284 -16.88 4.60 6.57
CA PRO A 284 -16.34 3.24 6.58
C PRO A 284 -15.79 2.85 7.95
N LEU A 285 -16.10 1.63 8.42
CA LEU A 285 -15.61 1.09 9.68
C LEU A 285 -14.67 -0.10 9.49
N LYS A 286 -15.03 -1.00 8.57
CA LYS A 286 -14.24 -2.21 8.29
C LYS A 286 -14.55 -2.71 6.89
N PHE A 287 -13.50 -3.11 6.19
CA PHE A 287 -13.57 -3.78 4.90
C PHE A 287 -12.69 -5.03 4.94
N ASP A 288 -13.17 -6.11 4.35
CA ASP A 288 -12.45 -7.38 4.22
C ASP A 288 -12.89 -8.09 2.93
N TYR A 289 -11.92 -8.56 2.16
CA TYR A 289 -12.15 -9.36 0.97
C TYR A 289 -11.18 -10.55 0.95
N GLU A 290 -11.72 -11.74 0.72
CA GLU A 290 -10.95 -12.97 0.63
C GLU A 290 -10.98 -13.50 -0.81
N MET A 291 -9.92 -13.23 -1.56
CA MET A 291 -9.79 -13.64 -2.97
C MET A 291 -9.85 -15.18 -3.16
N MET A 292 -9.56 -15.98 -2.12
CA MET A 292 -9.66 -17.46 -2.20
C MET A 292 -11.10 -17.95 -2.28
N SER A 293 -12.05 -17.14 -1.79
CA SER A 293 -13.48 -17.49 -1.70
C SER A 293 -14.39 -16.55 -2.49
N GLY A 294 -13.88 -15.37 -2.88
CA GLY A 294 -14.67 -14.30 -3.48
C GLY A 294 -15.64 -13.66 -2.48
N GLN A 295 -15.45 -13.90 -1.19
CA GLN A 295 -16.30 -13.33 -0.14
C GLN A 295 -15.81 -11.94 0.24
N MET A 296 -16.73 -10.99 0.30
CA MET A 296 -16.50 -9.61 0.75
C MET A 296 -17.36 -9.33 1.99
N SER A 297 -16.83 -8.58 2.95
CA SER A 297 -17.63 -7.98 4.01
C SER A 297 -17.26 -6.51 4.21
N PHE A 298 -18.27 -5.68 4.46
CA PHE A 298 -18.10 -4.26 4.65
C PHE A 298 -19.07 -3.73 5.69
N SER A 299 -18.62 -2.82 6.54
CA SER A 299 -19.47 -2.10 7.49
C SER A 299 -19.15 -0.60 7.52
N TRP A 300 -20.19 0.20 7.74
CA TRP A 300 -20.11 1.66 7.82
C TRP A 300 -21.08 2.20 8.87
N LYS A 301 -20.80 3.41 9.36
CA LYS A 301 -21.63 4.13 10.35
C LYS A 301 -22.27 5.35 9.72
N ILE A 302 -23.54 5.60 10.03
CA ILE A 302 -24.21 6.89 9.77
C ILE A 302 -23.63 7.94 10.73
N PRO A 303 -23.07 9.06 10.25
CA PRO A 303 -22.55 10.12 11.10
C PRO A 303 -23.56 10.57 12.15
N GLU A 304 -23.08 10.93 13.34
CA GLU A 304 -23.92 11.61 14.32
C GLU A 304 -24.15 13.05 13.86
N SER A 305 -25.38 13.56 13.99
CA SER A 305 -25.68 14.95 13.70
C SER A 305 -25.06 15.83 14.79
N THR A 306 -23.81 16.23 14.63
CA THR A 306 -23.18 17.21 15.50
C THR A 306 -22.95 18.51 14.74
N ASP A 307 -23.89 19.43 14.93
CA ASP A 307 -23.65 20.86 14.76
C ASP A 307 -22.56 21.28 15.74
N GLU A 308 -21.31 21.32 15.30
CA GLU A 308 -20.25 22.21 15.77
C GLU A 308 -18.98 21.98 14.91
N LYS A 309 -18.97 22.55 13.70
CA LYS A 309 -17.83 22.70 12.76
C LYS A 309 -17.45 21.52 11.83
N GLY A 310 -18.10 20.36 11.90
CA GLY A 310 -17.93 19.28 10.90
C GLY A 310 -19.15 19.16 10.00
N ASP A 311 -18.98 19.26 8.68
CA ASP A 311 -20.07 19.00 7.72
C ASP A 311 -20.35 17.49 7.66
N ASN A 312 -21.07 16.98 8.64
CA ASN A 312 -21.48 15.57 8.77
C ASN A 312 -22.75 15.24 7.98
N THR A 313 -23.08 16.07 6.98
CA THR A 313 -24.28 15.90 6.17
C THR A 313 -24.12 14.71 5.23
N LEU A 314 -25.03 13.73 5.32
CA LEU A 314 -25.11 12.68 4.31
C LEU A 314 -25.67 13.25 3.01
N TYR A 315 -24.87 13.20 1.95
CA TYR A 315 -25.26 13.65 0.61
C TYR A 315 -25.89 12.55 -0.25
N ALA A 316 -25.86 11.30 0.22
CA ALA A 316 -26.45 10.15 -0.46
C ALA A 316 -27.01 9.14 0.56
N HIS A 317 -28.06 8.42 0.15
CA HIS A 317 -28.68 7.34 0.94
C HIS A 317 -28.30 5.94 0.42
N GLU A 318 -27.57 5.87 -0.68
CA GLU A 318 -27.21 4.64 -1.38
C GLU A 318 -25.71 4.44 -1.34
N THR A 319 -25.30 3.25 -0.93
CA THR A 319 -23.92 2.78 -0.98
C THR A 319 -23.71 1.99 -2.28
N GLU A 320 -22.67 2.34 -3.03
CA GLU A 320 -22.29 1.73 -4.30
C GLU A 320 -21.01 0.92 -4.08
N ILE A 321 -21.07 -0.38 -4.33
CA ILE A 321 -19.96 -1.31 -4.18
C ILE A 321 -19.63 -1.85 -5.58
N PHE A 322 -18.42 -1.56 -6.07
CA PHE A 322 -17.93 -2.25 -7.25
C PHE A 322 -17.80 -3.74 -6.92
N PHE A 323 -18.40 -4.59 -7.74
CA PHE A 323 -18.33 -6.03 -7.60
C PHE A 323 -18.12 -6.65 -9.00
N PRO A 324 -16.88 -7.10 -9.31
CA PRO A 324 -16.44 -7.33 -10.68
C PRO A 324 -17.15 -8.50 -11.35
N SER A 325 -17.38 -8.37 -12.66
CA SER A 325 -17.89 -9.45 -13.51
C SER A 325 -16.98 -10.68 -13.49
N LEU A 326 -15.67 -10.51 -13.26
CA LEU A 326 -14.70 -11.59 -13.06
C LEU A 326 -15.15 -12.57 -11.95
N LEU A 327 -15.81 -12.07 -10.91
CA LEU A 327 -16.36 -12.88 -9.84
C LEU A 327 -17.79 -13.35 -10.13
N VAL A 328 -18.63 -12.52 -10.75
CA VAL A 328 -20.08 -12.81 -10.87
C VAL A 328 -20.43 -13.61 -12.12
N SER A 329 -19.68 -13.50 -13.21
CA SER A 329 -20.00 -14.16 -14.47
C SER A 329 -20.12 -15.68 -14.30
N GLY A 330 -21.28 -16.22 -14.69
CA GLY A 330 -21.62 -17.64 -14.51
C GLY A 330 -21.93 -18.06 -13.06
N ARG A 331 -22.03 -17.12 -12.11
CA ARG A 331 -22.30 -17.35 -10.68
C ARG A 331 -23.47 -16.51 -10.20
N LYS A 332 -24.08 -16.93 -9.10
CA LYS A 332 -25.12 -16.18 -8.38
C LYS A 332 -24.49 -15.35 -7.27
N LEU A 333 -24.80 -14.07 -7.23
CA LEU A 333 -24.43 -13.20 -6.12
C LEU A 333 -25.41 -13.42 -4.95
N ILE A 334 -24.87 -13.67 -3.76
CA ILE A 334 -25.62 -13.90 -2.52
C ILE A 334 -25.24 -12.79 -1.55
N LEU A 335 -26.22 -11.97 -1.19
CA LEU A 335 -26.07 -10.86 -0.24
C LEU A 335 -26.71 -11.21 1.10
N GLU A 336 -25.94 -11.07 2.17
CA GLU A 336 -26.39 -11.07 3.55
C GLU A 336 -26.22 -9.64 4.09
N ALA A 337 -27.31 -8.87 4.21
CA ALA A 337 -27.26 -7.46 4.56
C ALA A 337 -28.47 -7.01 5.39
N GLN A 338 -28.27 -5.98 6.21
CA GLN A 338 -29.35 -5.22 6.86
C GLN A 338 -29.87 -4.12 5.92
N ALA A 339 -30.21 -4.49 4.68
CA ALA A 339 -30.64 -3.56 3.64
C ALA A 339 -32.15 -3.63 3.42
N ASP A 340 -32.76 -2.50 3.05
CA ASP A 340 -34.16 -2.46 2.61
C ASP A 340 -34.27 -2.96 1.19
N ILE A 341 -33.45 -2.36 0.33
CA ILE A 341 -33.40 -2.60 -1.10
C ILE A 341 -31.93 -2.78 -1.48
N TRP A 342 -31.68 -3.77 -2.33
CA TRP A 342 -30.40 -3.93 -2.99
C TRP A 342 -30.62 -4.40 -4.43
N THR A 343 -29.70 -4.03 -5.32
CA THR A 343 -29.70 -4.49 -6.70
C THR A 343 -28.27 -4.58 -7.22
N TYR A 344 -27.99 -5.60 -8.03
CA TYR A 344 -26.72 -5.72 -8.74
C TYR A 344 -26.93 -5.39 -10.22
N ASP A 345 -26.30 -4.31 -10.69
CA ASP A 345 -26.25 -3.96 -12.10
C ASP A 345 -24.98 -4.58 -12.70
N GLU A 346 -25.17 -5.67 -13.45
CA GLU A 346 -24.08 -6.42 -14.09
C GLU A 346 -23.33 -5.57 -15.13
N LYS A 347 -24.03 -4.71 -15.88
CA LYS A 347 -23.40 -3.85 -16.90
C LYS A 347 -22.48 -2.81 -16.27
N ARG A 348 -22.86 -2.31 -15.09
CA ARG A 348 -22.04 -1.38 -14.29
C ARG A 348 -21.08 -2.11 -13.35
N GLN A 349 -21.18 -3.44 -13.24
CA GLN A 349 -20.48 -4.24 -12.23
C GLN A 349 -20.61 -3.64 -10.82
N THR A 350 -21.80 -3.15 -10.46
CA THR A 350 -22.03 -2.37 -9.25
C THR A 350 -23.21 -2.93 -8.45
N LEU A 351 -22.95 -3.22 -7.18
CA LEU A 351 -23.95 -3.56 -6.18
C LEU A 351 -24.39 -2.27 -5.46
N PHE A 352 -25.67 -1.95 -5.57
CA PHE A 352 -26.31 -0.84 -4.88
C PHE A 352 -27.01 -1.35 -3.62
N VAL A 353 -26.78 -0.68 -2.49
CA VAL A 353 -27.35 -1.04 -1.19
C VAL A 353 -27.94 0.18 -0.52
N VAL A 354 -29.25 0.10 -0.22
CA VAL A 354 -29.98 1.12 0.55
C VAL A 354 -30.35 0.54 1.92
N PRO A 355 -29.81 1.10 3.03
CA PRO A 355 -30.16 0.65 4.37
C PRO A 355 -31.63 0.86 4.73
N LYS A 356 -32.16 0.03 5.64
CA LYS A 356 -33.54 0.18 6.17
C LYS A 356 -33.74 1.41 7.04
N ASP A 357 -32.70 1.81 7.75
CA ASP A 357 -32.75 2.87 8.74
C ASP A 357 -31.46 3.67 8.68
N ASN A 358 -31.53 4.94 8.28
CA ASN A 358 -30.38 5.85 8.24
C ASN A 358 -30.38 6.79 9.46
N SER A 359 -30.92 6.37 10.60
CA SER A 359 -30.86 7.15 11.83
C SER A 359 -29.40 7.44 12.23
N PRO A 360 -29.08 8.66 12.71
CA PRO A 360 -27.74 9.03 13.14
C PRO A 360 -27.15 8.01 14.12
N GLY A 361 -25.90 7.61 13.91
CA GLY A 361 -25.21 6.64 14.75
C GLY A 361 -25.45 5.17 14.38
N MET A 362 -26.39 4.86 13.48
CA MET A 362 -26.66 3.49 13.04
C MET A 362 -25.45 2.87 12.33
N VAL A 363 -25.22 1.58 12.54
CA VAL A 363 -24.16 0.81 11.88
C VAL A 363 -24.79 -0.19 10.92
N HIS A 364 -24.33 -0.17 9.68
CA HIS A 364 -24.74 -1.10 8.64
C HIS A 364 -23.61 -2.06 8.28
N GLY A 365 -24.01 -3.24 7.80
CA GLY A 365 -23.09 -4.26 7.37
C GLY A 365 -23.65 -5.06 6.20
N VAL A 366 -22.77 -5.39 5.27
CA VAL A 366 -23.04 -6.28 4.14
C VAL A 366 -21.99 -7.38 4.10
N ARG A 367 -22.43 -8.58 3.73
CA ARG A 367 -21.58 -9.70 3.35
C ARG A 367 -22.04 -10.22 2.00
N VAL A 368 -21.12 -10.28 1.05
CA VAL A 368 -21.38 -10.70 -0.32
C VAL A 368 -20.55 -11.94 -0.61
N ARG A 369 -21.16 -12.96 -1.20
CA ARG A 369 -20.49 -14.17 -1.69
C ARG A 369 -21.07 -14.60 -3.03
N VAL A 370 -20.34 -15.44 -3.75
CA VAL A 370 -20.80 -16.00 -5.03
C VAL A 370 -21.04 -17.51 -4.94
N TRP A 371 -21.98 -18.02 -5.75
CA TRP A 371 -22.26 -19.45 -5.85
C TRP A 371 -22.39 -19.92 -7.31
N PRO A 372 -21.69 -20.99 -7.74
CA PRO A 372 -20.68 -21.78 -6.99
C PRO A 372 -19.50 -20.93 -6.50
N PRO A 373 -18.76 -21.35 -5.44
CA PRO A 373 -17.64 -20.55 -4.94
C PRO A 373 -16.53 -20.43 -5.99
N VAL A 374 -15.72 -19.36 -5.88
CA VAL A 374 -14.53 -19.24 -6.74
C VAL A 374 -13.54 -20.36 -6.44
N ARG A 375 -12.74 -20.73 -7.44
CA ARG A 375 -11.67 -21.70 -7.24
C ARG A 375 -10.52 -21.01 -6.50
N PRO A 376 -10.04 -21.54 -5.37
CA PRO A 376 -8.90 -20.96 -4.66
C PRO A 376 -7.67 -20.94 -5.55
N VAL A 377 -6.99 -19.80 -5.59
CA VAL A 377 -5.73 -19.61 -6.33
C VAL A 377 -4.57 -20.28 -5.59
N PHE A 378 -4.57 -20.20 -4.26
CA PHE A 378 -3.61 -20.85 -3.38
C PHE A 378 -4.23 -21.12 -2.00
N ASN A 379 -3.54 -21.94 -1.20
CA ASN A 379 -3.90 -22.16 0.20
C ASN A 379 -3.26 -21.11 1.10
N LEU A 380 -4.03 -20.64 2.08
CA LEU A 380 -3.50 -19.81 3.16
C LEU A 380 -2.68 -20.69 4.11
N ASN A 381 -1.45 -20.27 4.37
CA ASN A 381 -0.54 -20.92 5.30
C ASN A 381 0.00 -19.95 6.35
N ASP A 382 0.45 -20.52 7.45
CA ASP A 382 1.14 -19.88 8.56
C ASP A 382 2.15 -20.88 9.17
N PHE A 383 2.88 -20.44 10.20
CA PHE A 383 3.89 -21.29 10.84
C PHE A 383 3.32 -22.62 11.35
N TRP A 384 2.09 -22.62 11.87
CA TRP A 384 1.48 -23.81 12.45
C TRP A 384 0.93 -24.75 11.39
N SER A 385 0.42 -24.24 10.26
CA SER A 385 0.04 -25.09 9.14
C SER A 385 1.23 -25.82 8.52
N ASP A 386 2.39 -25.15 8.45
CA ASP A 386 3.57 -25.68 7.75
C ASP A 386 4.44 -26.55 8.66
N TYR A 387 4.61 -26.14 9.92
CA TYR A 387 5.55 -26.77 10.86
C TYR A 387 4.92 -27.29 12.13
N GLY A 388 3.60 -27.15 12.32
CA GLY A 388 2.94 -27.51 13.57
C GLY A 388 3.19 -28.96 13.99
N ILE A 389 3.13 -29.90 13.04
CA ILE A 389 3.42 -31.33 13.31
C ILE A 389 4.84 -31.50 13.85
N TRP A 390 5.84 -30.91 13.18
CA TRP A 390 7.24 -30.99 13.58
C TRP A 390 7.51 -30.31 14.92
N ALA A 391 6.88 -29.15 15.17
CA ALA A 391 6.98 -28.45 16.43
C ALA A 391 6.41 -29.29 17.59
N TRP A 392 5.25 -29.93 17.39
CA TRP A 392 4.68 -30.85 18.37
C TRP A 392 5.55 -32.08 18.59
N SER A 393 6.09 -32.69 17.52
CA SER A 393 7.02 -33.82 17.65
C SER A 393 8.27 -33.45 18.44
N LEU A 394 8.86 -32.29 18.17
CA LEU A 394 10.02 -31.79 18.91
C LEU A 394 9.68 -31.54 20.38
N LEU A 395 8.53 -30.92 20.66
CA LEU A 395 8.07 -30.68 22.03
C LEU A 395 7.88 -32.00 22.79
N ILE A 396 7.27 -33.00 22.15
CA ILE A 396 7.10 -34.34 22.74
C ILE A 396 8.46 -34.96 23.06
N VAL A 397 9.41 -34.92 22.13
CA VAL A 397 10.77 -35.44 22.35
C VAL A 397 11.46 -34.71 23.51
N VAL A 398 11.41 -33.38 23.55
CA VAL A 398 12.00 -32.58 24.63
C VAL A 398 11.35 -32.91 25.97
N MET A 399 10.02 -33.01 26.04
CA MET A 399 9.30 -33.38 27.25
C MET A 399 9.59 -34.80 27.69
N SER A 400 9.74 -35.76 26.76
CA SER A 400 10.15 -37.13 27.06
C SER A 400 11.58 -37.20 27.60
N VAL A 401 12.51 -36.44 27.03
CA VAL A 401 13.89 -36.34 27.54
C VAL A 401 13.91 -35.70 28.93
N LEU A 402 13.18 -34.62 29.15
CA LEU A 402 13.06 -33.98 30.47
C LEU A 402 12.45 -34.93 31.50
N ALA A 403 11.39 -35.65 31.14
CA ALA A 403 10.79 -36.66 32.02
C ALA A 403 11.78 -37.78 32.34
N ALA A 404 12.53 -38.28 31.36
CA ALA A 404 13.56 -39.29 31.57
C ALA A 404 14.69 -38.79 32.49
N VAL A 405 15.12 -37.53 32.34
CA VAL A 405 16.12 -36.89 33.22
C VAL A 405 15.58 -36.76 34.64
N VAL A 406 14.33 -36.32 34.82
CA VAL A 406 13.70 -36.20 36.15
C VAL A 406 13.54 -37.57 36.81
N ILE A 407 13.09 -38.59 36.08
CA ILE A 407 12.97 -39.96 36.57
C ILE A 407 14.36 -40.49 36.96
N GLY A 408 15.37 -40.32 36.09
CA GLY A 408 16.74 -40.73 36.37
C GLY A 408 17.33 -40.04 37.61
N ALA A 409 17.13 -38.73 37.76
CA ALA A 409 17.56 -37.97 38.93
C ALA A 409 16.85 -38.43 40.21
N ALA A 410 15.54 -38.70 40.14
CA ALA A 410 14.78 -39.24 41.26
C ALA A 410 15.27 -40.66 41.65
N SER A 411 15.55 -41.53 40.69
CA SER A 411 16.11 -42.87 40.94
C SER A 411 17.49 -42.82 41.60
N VAL A 412 18.33 -41.84 41.27
CA VAL A 412 19.62 -41.63 41.94
C VAL A 412 19.45 -41.12 43.37
N VAL A 413 18.47 -40.25 43.63
CA VAL A 413 18.19 -39.72 44.98
C VAL A 413 17.57 -40.78 45.90
N PHE A 414 16.68 -41.63 45.40
CA PHE A 414 16.05 -42.70 46.19
C PHE A 414 16.85 -43.99 46.25
N GLY A 415 17.85 -44.19 45.37
CA GLY A 415 18.75 -45.35 45.38
C GLY A 415 19.90 -45.26 46.40
N TYR A 416 20.07 -44.12 47.06
CA TYR A 416 21.07 -43.88 48.12
C TYR A 416 20.43 -43.72 49.53
N ALA A 417 19.15 -44.06 49.68
CA ALA A 417 18.43 -44.05 50.96
C ALA A 417 18.38 -45.45 51.59
#